data_AF-A0A235ENV2-F1
#
_entry.id   AF-A0A235ENV2-F1
#
_cell.length_a   1.000
_cell.length_b   1.000
_cell.length_c   1.000
_cell.angle_alpha   90.00
_cell.angle_beta   90.00
_cell.angle_gamma   90.00
#
_symmetry.space_group_name_H-M   'P 1'
#
loop_
_entity.id
_entity.type
_entity.pdbx_description
1 polymer ?
#
loop_
_entity_poly.entity_id
_entity_poly.type
_entity_poly.pdbx_seq_one_letter_code
_entity_poly.pdbx_strand_id
1 'polypeptide(L)' 'MPQKLHCARCGRITLHPVVVIGAQPFGRVCARKAGLVEPKRRGRASEACRDTRTLDLFGGINA' A
#
# COMPACT_ATOMS: atom_id res chain seq x y z
N MET A 1 -26.40 11.93 -12.65
CA MET A 1 -26.42 10.50 -13.04
C MET A 1 -25.18 9.84 -12.45
N PRO A 2 -25.27 9.00 -11.41
CA PRO A 2 -24.09 8.27 -10.95
C PRO A 2 -23.75 7.29 -12.06
N GLN A 3 -22.68 7.57 -12.78
CA GLN A 3 -22.15 6.69 -13.80
C GLN A 3 -21.91 5.35 -13.11
N LYS A 4 -22.41 4.26 -13.69
CA LYS A 4 -22.22 2.90 -13.17
C LYS A 4 -20.70 2.64 -13.11
N LEU A 5 -20.06 2.96 -11.98
CA LEU A 5 -18.62 2.81 -11.77
C LEU A 5 -18.33 1.33 -11.50
N HIS A 6 -18.37 0.51 -12.54
CA HIS A 6 -17.91 -0.88 -12.46
C HIS A 6 -16.44 -0.93 -12.83
N CYS A 7 -15.66 -1.70 -12.10
CA CYS A 7 -14.26 -1.92 -12.46
C CYS A 7 -14.17 -2.52 -13.87
N ALA A 8 -13.46 -1.85 -14.77
CA ALA A 8 -13.30 -2.29 -16.16
C ALA A 8 -12.65 -3.68 -16.30
N ARG A 9 -11.90 -4.14 -15.30
CA ARG A 9 -11.23 -5.46 -15.33
C ARG A 9 -12.11 -6.62 -14.85
N CYS A 10 -12.90 -6.42 -13.79
CA CYS A 10 -13.64 -7.52 -13.14
C CYS A 10 -15.16 -7.34 -13.10
N GLY A 11 -15.67 -6.22 -13.61
CA GLY A 11 -17.10 -5.91 -13.66
C GLY A 11 -17.76 -5.61 -12.31
N ARG A 12 -17.04 -5.69 -11.17
CA ARG A 12 -17.60 -5.40 -9.85
C ARG A 12 -17.82 -3.91 -9.66
N ILE A 13 -18.90 -3.56 -8.96
CA ILE A 13 -19.18 -2.18 -8.53
C ILE A 13 -17.98 -1.64 -7.74
N THR A 14 -17.55 -0.44 -8.09
CA THR A 14 -16.41 0.28 -7.53
C THR A 14 -16.85 1.72 -7.28
N LEU A 15 -17.28 2.03 -6.06
CA LEU A 15 -17.76 3.37 -5.71
C LEU A 15 -16.64 4.42 -5.71
N HIS A 16 -15.41 3.99 -5.41
CA HIS A 16 -14.21 4.84 -5.41
C HIS A 16 -13.10 4.17 -6.23
N PRO A 17 -12.96 4.50 -7.52
CA PRO A 17 -11.86 3.99 -8.33
C PRO A 17 -10.53 4.51 -7.82
N VAL A 18 -9.54 3.63 -7.75
CA VAL A 18 -8.17 4.02 -7.36
C VAL A 18 -7.40 4.55 -8.56
N VAL A 19 -7.71 4.06 -9.75
CA VAL A 19 -7.11 4.50 -11.02
C VAL A 19 -8.24 4.62 -12.04
N VAL A 20 -8.17 5.63 -12.90
CA VAL A 20 -9.03 5.77 -14.08
C VAL A 20 -8.13 5.91 -15.29
N ILE A 21 -8.30 5.04 -16.29
CA ILE A 21 -7.55 5.08 -17.55
C ILE A 21 -8.54 5.50 -18.65
N GLY A 22 -8.37 6.70 -19.19
CA GLY A 22 -9.39 7.31 -20.06
C GLY A 22 -10.71 7.47 -19.30
N ALA A 23 -11.76 6.78 -19.75
CA ALA A 23 -13.07 6.73 -19.09
C ALA A 23 -13.32 5.45 -18.29
N GLN A 24 -12.32 4.57 -18.16
CA GLN A 24 -12.47 3.25 -17.53
C GLN A 24 -11.98 3.25 -16.08
N PRO A 25 -12.87 3.06 -15.08
CA PRO A 25 -12.47 3.00 -13.68
C PRO A 25 -11.92 1.62 -13.29
N PHE A 26 -10.88 1.60 -12.46
CA PHE A 26 -10.32 0.38 -11.88
C PHE A 26 -10.43 0.39 -10.35
N GLY A 27 -11.01 -0.68 -9.81
CA GLY A 27 -11.07 -0.90 -8.37
C GLY A 27 -9.71 -1.27 -7.78
N ARG A 28 -9.55 -1.01 -6.47
CA ARG A 28 -8.30 -1.18 -5.71
C ARG A 28 -7.58 -2.51 -5.97
N VAL A 29 -8.31 -3.62 -5.93
CA VAL A 29 -7.71 -4.96 -6.10
C VAL A 29 -7.20 -5.16 -7.53
N CYS A 30 -8.01 -4.79 -8.52
CA CYS A 30 -7.66 -4.96 -9.93
C CYS A 30 -6.50 -4.03 -10.35
N ALA A 31 -6.47 -2.81 -9.83
CA ALA A 31 -5.40 -1.85 -10.06
C ALA A 31 -4.06 -2.36 -9.49
N ARG A 32 -4.05 -2.89 -8.26
CA ARG A 32 -2.85 -3.51 -7.67
C ARG A 32 -2.37 -4.73 -8.45
N LYS A 33 -3.29 -5.63 -8.83
CA LYS A 33 -2.94 -6.81 -9.64
C LYS A 33 -2.45 -6.44 -11.05
N ALA A 34 -2.78 -5.25 -11.54
CA ALA A 34 -2.30 -4.74 -12.83
C ALA A 34 -0.99 -3.97 -12.71
N GLY A 35 -0.45 -3.77 -11.50
CA GLY A 35 0.72 -2.90 -11.31
C GLY A 35 0.44 -1.43 -11.59
N LEU A 36 -0.82 -1.00 -11.56
CA LEU A 36 -1.21 0.41 -11.78
C LEU A 36 -1.06 1.27 -10.52
N VAL A 37 -0.72 0.65 -9.39
CA VAL A 37 -0.60 1.31 -8.08
C VAL A 37 0.56 0.69 -7.35
N GLU A 38 1.50 1.52 -6.94
CA GLU A 38 2.64 1.07 -6.17
C GLU A 38 2.19 0.52 -4.80
N PRO A 39 2.57 -0.71 -4.46
CA PRO A 39 2.40 -1.20 -3.11
C PRO A 39 3.14 -0.29 -2.15
N LYS A 40 2.55 -0.01 -0.98
CA LYS A 40 3.26 0.69 0.09
C LYS A 40 4.52 -0.11 0.42
N ARG A 41 5.70 0.46 0.11
CA ARG A 41 6.98 -0.12 0.50
C ARG A 41 7.01 -0.15 2.02
N ARG A 42 6.91 -1.35 2.60
CA ARG A 42 7.24 -1.57 4.01
C ARG A 42 8.73 -1.84 4.03
N GLY A 43 9.49 -1.00 4.75
CA GLY A 43 10.88 -1.29 5.02
C GLY A 43 10.99 -2.62 5.75
N ARG A 44 12.08 -3.36 5.53
CA ARG A 44 12.36 -4.55 6.31
C ARG A 44 12.69 -4.13 7.73
N ALA A 45 12.33 -4.94 8.73
CA ALA A 45 12.79 -4.69 10.10
C ALA A 45 14.33 -4.63 10.18
N SER A 46 15.03 -5.33 9.28
CA SER A 46 16.48 -5.27 9.13
C SER A 46 17.02 -3.93 8.59
N GLU A 47 16.20 -3.13 7.93
CA GLU A 47 16.55 -1.78 7.46
C GLU A 47 16.31 -0.72 8.54
N ALA A 48 15.69 -1.09 9.66
CA ALA A 48 15.55 -0.19 10.79
C ALA A 48 16.93 0.03 11.43
N CYS A 49 17.40 1.27 11.45
CA CYS A 49 18.59 1.66 12.19
C CYS A 49 18.29 1.53 13.69
N ARG A 50 19.13 0.78 14.42
CA ARG A 50 19.04 0.74 15.88
C ARG A 50 19.46 2.10 16.43
N ASP A 51 18.56 2.74 17.17
CA ASP A 51 18.88 3.98 17.87
C ASP A 51 19.96 3.70 18.92
N THR A 52 21.09 4.39 18.80
CA THR A 52 22.21 4.30 19.74
C THR A 52 21.80 4.70 21.15
N ARG A 53 20.78 5.55 21.31
CA ARG A 53 20.26 6.00 22.62
C ARG A 53 19.46 4.94 23.37
N THR A 54 18.99 3.90 22.68
CA THR A 54 18.19 2.82 23.30
C THR A 54 19.07 1.65 23.75
N LEU A 55 20.35 1.61 23.37
CA LEU A 55 21.28 0.56 23.82
C LEU A 55 21.57 0.66 25.32
N ASP A 56 21.64 1.88 25.86
CA ASP A 56 21.96 2.13 27.27
C ASP A 56 20.84 1.67 28.23
N LEU A 57 19.61 1.46 27.73
CA LEU A 57 18.49 0.96 28.53
C LEU A 57 18.59 -0.55 28.83
N PHE A 58 19.34 -1.31 28.02
CA PHE A 58 19.42 -2.77 28.13
C PHE A 58 20.86 -3.32 28.16
N GLY A 59 21.89 -2.47 28.01
CA GLY A 59 23.30 -2.85 28.03
C GLY A 59 23.95 -2.90 29.43
N GLY A 60 23.20 -2.60 30.48
CA GLY A 60 23.74 -2.38 31.83
C GLY A 60 23.64 -3.57 32.78
N ILE A 61 24.24 -4.72 32.47
CA ILE A 61 24.72 -5.68 33.49
C ILE A 61 25.87 -6.48 32.87
N ASN A 62 27.11 -6.19 33.25
CA ASN A 62 28.27 -7.09 33.37
C ASN A 62 29.58 -6.28 33.31
N ALA A 63 30.00 -5.76 34.45
CA ALA A 63 31.40 -5.52 34.82
C ALA A 63 31.51 -5.62 36.34
#